data_AF-A0A3M5VTI8-F1
#
_entry.id   AF-A0A3M5VTI8-F1
#
_cell.length_a   1.000
_cell.length_b   1.000
_cell.length_c   1.000
_cell.angle_alpha   90.00
_cell.angle_beta   90.00
_cell.angle_gamma   90.00
#
_symmetry.space_group_name_H-M   'P 1'
#
loop_
_entity.id
_entity.type
_entity.pdbx_description
1 polymer ?
#
loop_
_entity_poly.entity_id
_entity_poly.type
_entity_poly.pdbx_seq_one_letter_code
_entity_poly.pdbx_strand_id
1 'polypeptide(L)'
;MTVHEELARVEGLPVAALRMALMLLIAVVIAVAMKIVGVLLITSLLIIPAAAAQRHARSPEQMALGASVLGVIAVCVGLSLSWFKDTPAGPSIVVSAAALFLLSFVLPRRAV
;
A
#
# COMPACT_ATOMS: atom_id res chain seq x y z
N MET A 1 5.58 27.10 4.75
CA MET A 1 6.25 26.35 5.86
C MET A 1 6.56 24.89 5.53
N THR A 2 5.87 24.23 4.59
CA THR A 2 6.04 22.77 4.31
C THR A 2 6.97 22.45 3.13
N VAL A 3 8.17 23.02 3.06
CA VAL A 3 9.17 22.84 1.96
C VAL A 3 8.86 23.67 0.71
N HIS A 4 9.21 24.96 0.73
CA HIS A 4 9.15 25.82 -0.46
C HIS A 4 10.58 26.16 -0.89
N GLU A 5 10.97 25.70 -2.08
CA GLU A 5 12.34 25.81 -2.59
C GLU A 5 12.80 27.28 -2.72
N GLU A 6 11.89 28.16 -3.13
CA GLU A 6 12.14 29.60 -3.26
C GLU A 6 12.35 30.28 -1.90
N LEU A 7 11.54 29.95 -0.90
CA LEU A 7 11.66 30.55 0.44
C LEU A 7 12.96 30.09 1.14
N ALA A 8 13.34 28.82 0.99
CA ALA A 8 14.59 28.28 1.53
C ALA A 8 15.83 28.88 0.85
N ARG A 9 15.73 29.25 -0.44
CA ARG A 9 16.80 29.95 -1.16
C ARG A 9 16.95 31.39 -0.71
N VAL A 10 15.84 32.06 -0.36
CA VAL A 10 15.85 33.41 0.22
C VAL A 10 16.44 33.42 1.63
N GLU A 11 16.21 32.36 2.43
CA GLU A 11 16.83 32.17 3.75
C GLU A 11 18.31 31.75 3.70
N GLY A 12 18.91 31.63 2.51
CA GLY A 12 20.33 31.31 2.35
C GLY A 12 20.68 29.84 2.61
N LEU A 13 19.69 28.94 2.70
CA LEU A 13 19.93 27.52 2.89
C LEU A 13 20.44 26.87 1.60
N PRO A 14 21.37 25.90 1.67
CA PRO A 14 21.89 25.18 0.50
C PRO A 14 20.84 24.17 -0.01
N VAL A 15 19.82 24.68 -0.71
CA VAL A 15 18.63 23.91 -1.09
C VAL A 15 18.96 22.66 -1.91
N ALA A 16 19.96 22.73 -2.78
CA ALA A 16 20.42 21.59 -3.57
C ALA A 16 20.99 20.45 -2.70
N ALA A 17 21.78 20.80 -1.67
CA ALA A 17 22.34 19.82 -0.74
C ALA A 17 21.25 19.19 0.15
N LEU A 18 20.30 20.00 0.63
CA LEU A 18 19.17 19.51 1.41
C LEU A 18 18.24 18.60 0.58
N ARG A 19 17.97 18.98 -0.67
CA ARG A 19 17.20 18.16 -1.62
C ARG A 19 17.91 16.84 -1.92
N MET A 20 19.22 16.87 -2.11
CA MET A 20 20.01 15.66 -2.34
C MET A 20 20.03 14.77 -1.11
N ALA A 21 20.22 15.32 0.10
CA ALA A 21 20.15 14.57 1.35
C ALA A 21 18.77 13.93 1.56
N LEU A 22 17.69 14.67 1.33
CA LEU A 22 16.32 14.15 1.42
C LEU A 22 16.10 13.01 0.41
N MET A 23 16.52 13.20 -0.83
CA MET A 23 16.37 12.20 -1.89
C MET A 23 17.16 10.93 -1.57
N LEU A 24 18.36 11.05 -1.00
CA LEU A 24 19.19 9.93 -0.57
C LEU A 24 18.55 9.18 0.61
N LEU A 25 18.02 9.91 1.58
CA LEU A 25 17.34 9.35 2.75
C LEU A 25 16.10 8.57 2.33
N ILE A 26 15.27 9.13 1.44
CA ILE A 26 14.12 8.45 0.84
C ILE A 26 14.57 7.21 0.05
N ALA A 27 15.61 7.32 -0.76
CA ALA A 27 16.13 6.20 -1.55
C ALA A 27 16.58 5.02 -0.66
N VAL A 28 17.30 5.29 0.43
CA VAL A 28 17.73 4.27 1.40
C VAL A 28 16.52 3.63 2.09
N VAL A 29 15.55 4.43 2.54
CA VAL A 29 14.32 3.94 3.16
C VAL A 29 13.58 2.99 2.21
N ILE A 30 13.40 3.39 0.95
CA ILE A 30 12.74 2.56 -0.06
C ILE A 30 13.55 1.28 -0.32
N ALA A 31 14.88 1.36 -0.48
CA ALA A 31 15.73 0.20 -0.70
C ALA A 31 15.65 -0.83 0.43
N VAL A 32 15.65 -0.37 1.68
CA VAL A 32 15.50 -1.24 2.86
C VAL A 32 14.07 -1.81 2.94
N ALA A 33 13.05 -0.99 2.72
CA ALA A 33 11.65 -1.43 2.72
C ALA A 33 11.36 -2.49 1.64
N MET A 34 11.94 -2.33 0.44
CA MET A 34 11.85 -3.33 -0.64
C MET A 34 12.44 -4.68 -0.22
N LYS A 35 13.50 -4.70 0.58
CA LYS A 35 14.16 -5.93 1.03
C LYS A 35 13.41 -6.61 2.17
N ILE A 36 12.75 -5.83 3.04
CA ILE A 36 12.02 -6.34 4.21
C ILE A 36 10.61 -6.81 3.82
N VAL A 37 9.89 -6.02 3.03
CA VAL A 37 8.45 -6.19 2.77
C VAL A 37 8.17 -6.60 1.33
N GLY A 38 8.97 -6.09 0.39
CA GLY A 38 8.70 -6.17 -1.05
C GLY A 38 7.76 -5.06 -1.52
N VAL A 39 8.16 -4.34 -2.59
CA VAL A 39 7.39 -3.20 -3.14
C VAL A 39 5.96 -3.58 -3.53
N LEU A 40 5.78 -4.82 -3.95
CA LEU A 40 4.50 -5.40 -4.36
C LEU A 40 3.52 -5.50 -3.19
N LEU A 41 3.98 -5.82 -1.98
CA LEU A 41 3.09 -5.99 -0.83
C LEU A 41 2.53 -4.66 -0.36
N ILE A 42 3.35 -3.60 -0.31
CA ILE A 42 2.91 -2.24 0.05
C ILE A 42 1.85 -1.74 -0.96
N THR A 43 2.18 -1.76 -2.24
CA THR A 43 1.27 -1.27 -3.29
C THR A 43 -0.02 -2.10 -3.38
N SER A 44 0.07 -3.42 -3.20
CA SER A 44 -1.11 -4.29 -3.24
C SER A 44 -2.02 -4.12 -2.03
N LEU A 45 -1.50 -4.02 -0.82
CA LEU A 45 -2.32 -3.80 0.38
C LEU A 45 -2.97 -2.41 0.41
N LEU A 46 -2.36 -1.43 -0.26
CA LEU A 46 -2.91 -0.08 -0.32
C LEU A 46 -3.99 0.04 -1.42
N ILE A 47 -3.81 -0.65 -2.56
CA ILE A 47 -4.70 -0.50 -3.72
C ILE A 47 -5.81 -1.57 -3.74
N ILE A 48 -5.49 -2.84 -3.54
CA ILE A 48 -6.40 -3.96 -3.79
C ILE A 48 -7.60 -4.02 -2.82
N PRO A 49 -7.42 -3.96 -1.48
CA PRO A 49 -8.56 -3.99 -0.57
C PRO A 49 -9.40 -2.71 -0.65
N ALA A 50 -8.76 -1.55 -0.91
CA ALA A 50 -9.48 -0.29 -1.17
C ALA A 50 -10.35 -0.40 -2.43
N ALA A 51 -9.81 -0.92 -3.54
CA ALA A 51 -10.55 -1.13 -4.78
C ALA A 51 -11.67 -2.18 -4.63
N ALA A 52 -11.43 -3.26 -3.88
CA ALA A 52 -12.44 -4.27 -3.57
C ALA A 52 -13.59 -3.73 -2.72
N ALA A 53 -13.29 -2.86 -1.75
CA ALA A 53 -14.28 -2.22 -0.88
C ALA A 53 -15.04 -1.09 -1.58
N GLN A 54 -14.35 -0.29 -2.40
CA GLN A 54 -14.95 0.81 -3.17
C GLN A 54 -16.10 0.33 -4.07
N ARG A 55 -16.01 -0.90 -4.60
CA ARG A 55 -17.08 -1.49 -5.41
C ARG A 55 -18.40 -1.70 -4.65
N HIS A 56 -18.36 -1.82 -3.32
CA HIS A 56 -19.54 -2.11 -2.49
C HIS A 56 -19.90 -0.98 -1.51
N ALA A 57 -19.05 0.04 -1.37
CA ALA A 57 -19.23 1.11 -0.42
C ALA A 57 -20.08 2.26 -0.97
N ARG A 58 -21.01 2.78 -0.16
CA ARG A 58 -21.83 3.96 -0.47
C ARG A 58 -21.36 5.24 0.21
N SER A 59 -20.47 5.11 1.21
CA SER A 59 -19.86 6.22 1.93
C SER A 59 -18.36 5.99 2.14
N PRO A 60 -17.56 7.07 2.34
CA PRO A 60 -16.13 6.95 2.63
C PRO A 60 -15.84 6.11 3.89
N GLU A 61 -16.71 6.20 4.89
CA GLU A 61 -16.61 5.42 6.13
C GLU A 61 -16.85 3.92 5.88
N GLN A 62 -17.86 3.56 5.08
CA GLN A 62 -18.09 2.17 4.67
C GLN A 62 -16.95 1.62 3.83
N MET A 63 -16.34 2.45 2.98
CA MET A 63 -15.18 2.08 2.18
C MET A 63 -13.97 1.80 3.07
N ALA A 64 -13.70 2.67 4.05
CA ALA A 64 -12.58 2.51 4.98
C ALA A 64 -12.72 1.24 5.84
N LEU A 65 -13.93 0.98 6.36
CA LEU A 65 -14.24 -0.23 7.11
C LEU A 65 -14.11 -1.48 6.22
N GLY A 66 -14.71 -1.47 5.03
CA GLY A 66 -14.64 -2.59 4.09
C GLY A 66 -13.22 -2.91 3.64
N ALA A 67 -12.43 -1.87 3.33
CA ALA A 67 -11.03 -2.01 2.92
C ALA A 67 -10.18 -2.56 4.07
N SER A 68 -10.40 -2.08 5.30
CA SER A 68 -9.66 -2.58 6.48
C SER A 68 -9.95 -4.06 6.72
N VAL A 69 -11.22 -4.47 6.68
CA VAL A 69 -11.62 -5.88 6.87
C VAL A 69 -11.04 -6.76 5.77
N LEU A 70 -11.17 -6.37 4.50
CA LEU A 70 -10.61 -7.12 3.37
C LEU A 70 -9.08 -7.20 3.44
N GLY A 71 -8.42 -6.14 3.88
CA GLY A 71 -6.97 -6.12 4.10
C GLY A 71 -6.54 -7.10 5.18
N VAL A 72 -7.24 -7.13 6.32
CA VAL A 72 -6.96 -8.09 7.41
C VAL A 72 -7.14 -9.53 6.93
N ILE A 73 -8.24 -9.83 6.22
CA ILE A 73 -8.49 -11.17 5.68
C ILE A 73 -7.40 -11.56 4.68
N ALA A 74 -6.99 -10.65 3.78
CA ALA A 74 -5.92 -10.90 2.81
C ALA A 74 -4.58 -11.22 3.47
N VAL A 75 -4.25 -10.50 4.55
CA VAL A 75 -3.04 -10.75 5.33
C VAL A 75 -3.13 -12.09 6.03
N CYS A 76 -4.22 -12.39 6.74
CA CYS A 76 -4.40 -13.66 7.43
C CYS A 76 -4.30 -14.85 6.46
N VAL A 77 -5.03 -14.81 5.35
CA VAL A 77 -5.00 -15.86 4.33
C VAL A 77 -3.62 -15.99 3.69
N GLY A 78 -2.99 -14.87 3.34
CA GLY A 78 -1.64 -14.86 2.76
C GLY A 78 -0.55 -15.37 3.70
N LEU A 79 -0.67 -15.08 4.99
CA LEU A 79 0.25 -15.57 6.02
C LEU A 79 0.05 -17.06 6.26
N SER A 80 -1.20 -17.53 6.34
CA SER A 80 -1.51 -18.97 6.45
C SER A 80 -1.00 -19.75 5.23
N LEU A 81 -1.16 -19.22 4.01
CA LEU A 81 -0.60 -19.85 2.81
C LEU A 81 0.93 -19.88 2.80
N SER A 82 1.58 -18.80 3.25
CA SER A 82 3.03 -18.72 3.38
C SER A 82 3.56 -19.77 4.35
N TRP A 83 2.83 -20.03 5.45
CA TRP A 83 3.15 -21.08 6.42
C TRP A 83 3.07 -22.50 5.86
N PHE A 84 2.12 -22.78 4.96
CA PHE A 84 1.96 -24.12 4.38
C PHE A 84 2.89 -24.40 3.19
N LYS A 85 3.36 -23.37 2.48
CA LYS A 85 4.14 -23.51 1.24
C LYS A 85 5.59 -23.02 1.31
N ASP A 86 6.08 -22.61 2.48
CA ASP A 86 7.41 -22.02 2.67
C ASP A 86 7.75 -20.90 1.67
N THR A 87 6.71 -20.23 1.13
CA THR A 87 6.87 -19.14 0.18
C THR A 87 7.07 -17.81 0.90
N PRO A 88 7.78 -16.83 0.30
CA PRO A 88 7.97 -15.52 0.92
C PRO A 88 6.60 -14.87 1.24
N ALA A 89 6.47 -14.33 2.45
CA ALA A 89 5.21 -13.74 2.93
C ALA A 89 4.73 -12.58 2.03
N GLY A 90 5.69 -11.80 1.50
CA GLY A 90 5.51 -10.72 0.53
C GLY A 90 4.53 -11.05 -0.61
N PRO A 91 4.97 -11.86 -1.60
CA PRO A 91 4.14 -12.30 -2.72
C PRO A 91 2.90 -13.10 -2.30
N SER A 92 2.96 -13.87 -1.22
CA SER A 92 1.84 -14.72 -0.77
C SER A 92 0.61 -13.88 -0.35
N ILE A 93 0.86 -12.76 0.33
CA ILE A 93 -0.19 -11.79 0.71
C ILE A 93 -0.75 -11.07 -0.52
N VAL A 94 0.10 -10.71 -1.48
CA VAL A 94 -0.33 -10.09 -2.76
C VAL A 94 -1.26 -11.01 -3.54
N VAL A 95 -0.88 -12.28 -3.70
CA VAL A 95 -1.70 -13.28 -4.41
C VAL A 95 -3.03 -13.50 -3.68
N SER A 96 -3.02 -13.50 -2.35
CA SER A 96 -4.24 -13.65 -1.54
C SER A 96 -5.17 -12.44 -1.66
N ALA A 97 -4.61 -11.22 -1.61
CA ALA A 97 -5.36 -9.99 -1.85
C ALA A 97 -5.96 -9.95 -3.27
N ALA A 98 -5.18 -10.32 -4.29
CA ALA A 98 -5.64 -10.41 -5.67
C ALA A 98 -6.75 -11.45 -5.85
N ALA A 99 -6.64 -12.62 -5.20
CA ALA A 99 -7.69 -13.63 -5.19
C ALA A 99 -8.99 -13.12 -4.54
N LEU A 100 -8.88 -12.41 -3.40
CA LEU A 100 -10.03 -11.77 -2.74
C LEU A 100 -10.66 -10.68 -3.62
N PHE A 101 -9.86 -9.91 -4.34
CA PHE A 101 -10.35 -8.92 -5.30
C PHE A 101 -11.07 -9.56 -6.49
N LEU A 102 -10.53 -10.64 -7.05
CA LEU A 102 -11.20 -11.42 -8.11
C LEU A 102 -12.51 -12.02 -7.61
N LEU A 103 -12.55 -12.55 -6.38
CA LEU A 103 -13.77 -13.01 -5.73
C LEU A 103 -14.79 -11.88 -5.57
N SER A 104 -14.36 -10.71 -5.08
CA SER A 104 -15.19 -9.49 -5.02
C SER A 104 -15.72 -9.07 -6.40
N PHE A 105 -15.01 -9.45 -7.47
CA PHE A 105 -15.46 -9.22 -8.84
C PHE A 105 -16.59 -10.16 -9.30
N VAL A 106 -16.63 -11.38 -8.76
CA VAL A 106 -17.67 -12.39 -9.00
C VAL A 106 -18.91 -12.11 -8.15
N LEU A 107 -18.75 -11.49 -6.97
CA LEU A 107 -19.89 -11.02 -6.18
C LEU A 107 -20.70 -9.95 -6.94
N PRO A 108 -22.04 -10.10 -7.04
CA PRO A 108 -22.88 -9.25 -7.87
C PRO A 108 -22.79 -7.80 -7.42
N ARG A 109 -22.56 -6.89 -8.39
CA ARG A 109 -22.70 -5.44 -8.18
C ARG A 109 -24.06 -5.16 -7.56
N ARG A 110 -24.12 -4.69 -6.31
CA ARG A 110 -25.29 -3.96 -5.84
C ARG A 110 -25.23 -2.55 -6.43
N ALA A 111 -25.54 -2.47 -7.72
CA ALA A 111 -25.87 -1.22 -8.40
C ALA A 111 -27.18 -0.70 -7.81
N VAL A 112 -27.11 0.42 -7.10
CA VAL A 112 -28.21 1.38 -6.97
C VAL A 112 -27.58 2.75 -7.05
#